data_AF-A0A316H7F7-F1
#
_entry.id   AF-A0A316H7F7-F1
#
_cell.length_a   1.000
_cell.length_b   1.000
_cell.length_c   1.000
_cell.angle_alpha   90.00
_cell.angle_beta   90.00
_cell.angle_gamma   90.00
#
_symmetry.space_group_name_H-M   'P 1'
#
loop_
_entity.id
_entity.type
_entity.pdbx_description
1 polymer ?
#
loop_
_entity_poly.entity_id
_entity_poly.type
_entity_poly.pdbx_seq_one_letter_code
_entity_poly.pdbx_strand_id
1 'polypeptide(L)'
;MASGSQYTLEGVDYLSLYGNEPGAIEQVFAIYANVIELDDTGKVLNAKPAEKRATDYMRSYCDPSFKVTPPFEDWEVALHEPPSLKDQE
;
A
#
# COMPACT_ATOMS: atom_id res chain seq x y z
N MET A 1 17.32 -1.44 -6.20
CA MET A 1 16.70 -0.15 -6.60
C MET A 1 15.51 -0.49 -7.46
N ALA A 2 14.31 -0.59 -6.88
CA ALA A 2 13.11 -0.86 -7.67
C ALA A 2 12.93 0.29 -8.68
N SER A 3 13.00 -0.04 -9.96
CA SER A 3 12.79 0.90 -11.07
C SER A 3 11.30 1.23 -11.16
N GLY A 4 10.82 2.07 -10.24
CA GLY A 4 9.46 2.59 -10.25
C GLY A 4 9.41 3.89 -11.02
N SER A 5 8.86 3.88 -12.23
CA SER A 5 8.44 5.08 -12.99
C SER A 5 7.23 5.82 -12.35
N GLN A 6 6.99 5.63 -11.06
CA GLN A 6 5.88 6.22 -10.30
C GLN A 6 6.35 7.51 -9.64
N TYR A 7 5.92 8.65 -10.17
CA TYR A 7 6.21 9.99 -9.64
C TYR A 7 5.20 10.45 -8.57
N THR A 8 4.33 9.54 -8.11
CA THR A 8 3.19 9.87 -7.24
C THR A 8 3.60 10.51 -5.92
N LEU A 9 4.79 10.18 -5.43
CA LEU A 9 5.38 10.70 -4.18
C LEU A 9 6.46 11.77 -4.41
N GLU A 10 6.61 12.28 -5.63
CA GLU A 10 7.54 13.38 -5.89
C GLU A 10 7.15 14.61 -5.07
N GLY A 11 8.11 15.14 -4.30
CA GLY A 11 7.89 16.27 -3.38
C GLY A 11 7.20 15.91 -2.06
N VAL A 12 6.93 14.63 -1.79
CA VAL A 12 6.39 14.15 -0.51
C VAL A 12 7.54 13.68 0.39
N ASP A 13 7.68 14.26 1.58
CA ASP A 13 8.63 13.76 2.59
C ASP A 13 8.04 12.58 3.38
N TYR A 14 7.94 11.41 2.73
CA TYR A 14 7.47 10.19 3.39
C TYR A 14 8.60 9.43 4.10
N LEU A 15 9.87 9.78 3.86
CA LEU A 15 11.01 9.09 4.46
C LEU A 15 11.11 9.39 5.96
N SER A 16 10.73 10.60 6.39
CA SER A 16 10.68 10.97 7.81
C SER A 16 9.67 10.13 8.62
N LEU A 17 8.70 9.48 7.97
CA LEU A 17 7.76 8.56 8.63
C LEU A 17 8.43 7.26 9.09
N TYR A 18 9.52 6.85 8.44
CA TYR A 18 10.27 5.66 8.85
C TYR A 18 10.87 5.88 10.25
N GLY A 19 10.40 5.08 11.21
CA GLY A 19 10.85 5.12 12.61
C GLY A 19 10.02 6.04 13.52
N ASN A 20 9.24 6.97 12.97
CA ASN A 20 8.37 7.86 13.74
C ASN A 20 6.90 7.41 13.71
N GLU A 21 6.41 6.97 12.54
CA GLU A 21 5.00 6.62 12.33
C GLU A 21 4.88 5.31 11.52
N PRO A 22 5.27 4.16 12.09
CA PRO A 22 5.32 2.89 11.37
C PRO A 22 3.96 2.44 10.82
N GLY A 23 2.84 2.84 11.46
CA GLY A 23 1.48 2.52 11.00
C GLY A 23 1.16 3.09 9.62
N ALA A 24 1.74 4.23 9.24
CA ALA A 24 1.57 4.79 7.90
C ALA A 24 2.22 3.88 6.83
N ILE A 25 3.38 3.32 7.14
CA ILE A 25 4.08 2.38 6.25
C ILE A 25 3.34 1.04 6.19
N GLU A 26 2.88 0.52 7.33
CA GLU A 26 2.06 -0.69 7.40
C GLU A 26 0.83 -0.59 6.48
N GLN A 27 0.10 0.52 6.53
CA GLN A 27 -1.09 0.72 5.71
C GLN A 27 -0.78 0.75 4.21
N VAL A 28 0.37 1.33 3.79
CA VAL A 28 0.83 1.28 2.40
C VAL A 28 1.06 -0.15 1.94
N PHE A 29 1.70 -0.96 2.78
CA PHE A 29 1.91 -2.38 2.48
C PHE A 29 0.58 -3.15 2.42
N ALA A 30 -0.33 -2.91 3.36
CA ALA A 30 -1.65 -3.55 3.38
C ALA A 30 -2.44 -3.22 2.11
N ILE A 31 -2.52 -1.94 1.72
CA ILE A 31 -3.23 -1.54 0.50
C ILE A 31 -2.63 -2.20 -0.74
N TYR A 32 -1.30 -2.23 -0.86
CA TYR A 32 -0.67 -2.92 -1.99
C TYR A 32 -1.02 -4.41 -2.00
N ALA A 33 -0.88 -5.10 -0.86
CA ALA A 33 -1.13 -6.54 -0.74
C ALA A 33 -2.60 -6.92 -0.98
N ASN A 34 -3.54 -6.08 -0.53
CA ASN A 34 -4.96 -6.30 -0.72
C ASN A 34 -5.36 -6.12 -2.20
N VAL A 35 -4.74 -5.17 -2.92
CA VAL A 35 -5.10 -4.80 -4.30
C VAL A 35 -4.41 -5.66 -5.36
N ILE A 36 -3.29 -6.30 -5.06
CA ILE A 36 -2.61 -7.13 -6.08
C ILE A 36 -3.46 -8.31 -6.54
N GLU A 37 -3.50 -8.50 -7.85
CA GLU A 37 -4.04 -9.69 -8.50
C GLU A 37 -2.87 -10.60 -8.86
N LEU A 38 -2.98 -11.88 -8.48
CA LEU A 38 -1.98 -12.91 -8.74
C LEU A 38 -2.56 -13.94 -9.72
N ASP A 39 -1.72 -14.46 -10.63
CA ASP A 39 -2.04 -15.68 -11.38
C ASP A 39 -1.77 -16.94 -10.54
N ASP A 40 -2.07 -18.10 -11.13
CA ASP A 40 -1.89 -19.43 -10.52
C ASP A 40 -0.42 -19.75 -10.14
N THR A 41 0.55 -18.99 -10.67
CA THR A 41 1.97 -19.13 -10.36
C THR A 41 2.46 -18.12 -9.33
N GLY A 42 1.58 -17.25 -8.83
CA GLY A 42 1.91 -16.17 -7.90
C GLY A 42 2.52 -14.95 -8.57
N LYS A 43 2.36 -14.78 -9.89
CA LYS A 43 2.84 -13.57 -10.59
C LYS A 43 1.80 -12.46 -10.49
N VAL A 44 2.25 -11.26 -10.11
CA VAL A 44 1.40 -10.05 -10.06
C VAL A 44 0.98 -9.61 -11.46
N LEU A 45 -0.32 -9.43 -11.66
CA LEU A 45 -0.94 -9.04 -12.93
C LEU A 45 -1.20 -7.53 -13.03
N ASN A 46 -1.38 -6.84 -11.90
CA ASN A 46 -1.82 -5.44 -11.83
C ASN A 46 -0.88 -4.55 -10.98
N ALA A 47 0.44 -4.79 -11.04
CA ALA A 47 1.42 -4.14 -10.15
C ALA A 47 1.35 -2.60 -10.16
N LYS A 48 1.18 -1.98 -11.34
CA LYS A 48 1.11 -0.51 -11.46
C LYS A 48 -0.17 0.08 -10.85
N PRO A 49 -1.37 -0.45 -11.13
CA PRO A 49 -2.58 -0.11 -10.38
C PRO A 49 -2.43 -0.26 -8.85
N ALA A 50 -1.90 -1.38 -8.37
CA ALA A 50 -1.70 -1.61 -6.93
C ALA A 50 -0.70 -0.61 -6.31
N GLU A 51 0.43 -0.35 -6.98
CA GLU A 51 1.40 0.68 -6.59
C GLU A 51 0.74 2.06 -6.49
N LYS A 52 -0.13 2.41 -7.45
CA LYS A 52 -0.85 3.69 -7.44
C LYS A 52 -1.74 3.82 -6.21
N ARG A 53 -2.54 2.79 -5.89
CA ARG A 53 -3.43 2.82 -4.71
C ARG A 53 -2.65 3.01 -3.41
N ALA A 54 -1.56 2.26 -3.25
CA ALA A 54 -0.70 2.37 -2.08
C ALA A 54 -0.02 3.75 -1.96
N THR A 55 0.44 4.31 -3.08
CA THR A 55 1.09 5.64 -3.10
C THR A 55 0.09 6.80 -2.98
N ASP A 56 -1.16 6.64 -3.46
CA ASP A 56 -2.23 7.60 -3.22
C ASP A 56 -2.54 7.74 -1.72
N TYR A 57 -2.56 6.63 -0.97
CA TYR A 57 -2.71 6.67 0.48
C TYR A 57 -1.57 7.47 1.13
N MET A 58 -0.32 7.11 0.81
CA MET A 58 0.85 7.79 1.37
C MET A 58 0.83 9.29 1.08
N ARG A 59 0.46 9.69 -0.15
CA ARG A 59 0.32 11.10 -0.49
C ARG A 59 -0.79 11.77 0.32
N SER A 60 -1.96 11.13 0.46
CA SER A 60 -3.06 11.68 1.26
C SER A 60 -2.73 11.79 2.75
N TYR A 61 -1.85 10.93 3.25
CA TYR A 61 -1.36 10.97 4.63
C TYR A 61 -0.48 12.20 4.87
N CYS A 62 0.44 12.49 3.93
CA CYS A 62 1.36 13.62 4.05
C CYS A 62 0.75 14.97 3.60
N ASP A 63 -0.21 14.96 2.68
CA ASP A 63 -0.86 16.13 2.12
C ASP A 63 -2.39 16.05 2.31
N PRO A 64 -2.95 16.73 3.34
CA PRO A 64 -4.39 16.71 3.63
C PRO A 64 -5.28 17.27 2.50
N SER A 65 -4.69 18.06 1.58
CA SER A 65 -5.38 18.64 0.42
C SER A 65 -5.55 17.62 -0.70
N PHE A 66 -4.71 16.57 -0.75
CA PHE A 66 -4.84 15.51 -1.73
C PHE A 66 -6.03 14.61 -1.39
N LYS A 67 -6.89 14.37 -2.38
CA LYS A 67 -8.07 13.48 -2.26
C LYS A 67 -7.92 12.30 -3.19
N VAL A 68 -7.89 11.11 -2.61
CA VAL A 68 -7.83 9.85 -3.35
C VAL A 68 -9.12 9.68 -4.14
N THR A 69 -8.99 9.45 -5.46
CA THR A 69 -10.12 9.20 -6.37
C THR A 69 -9.81 7.99 -7.26
N PRO A 70 -10.68 6.96 -7.27
CA PRO A 70 -11.86 6.80 -6.42
C PRO A 70 -11.49 6.68 -4.93
N PRO A 71 -12.41 6.94 -3.98
CA PRO A 71 -12.19 6.63 -2.57
C PRO A 71 -11.72 5.18 -2.36
N PHE A 72 -11.11 4.90 -1.21
CA PHE A 72 -10.80 3.51 -0.86
C PHE A 72 -12.07 2.74 -0.53
N GLU A 73 -12.14 1.52 -1.01
CA GLU A 73 -13.08 0.53 -0.51
C GLU A 73 -12.56 -0.04 0.83
N ASP A 74 -13.47 -0.48 1.70
CA ASP A 74 -13.11 -0.97 3.04
C ASP A 74 -12.10 -2.13 3.00
N TRP A 75 -12.19 -2.99 1.98
CA TRP A 75 -11.29 -4.13 1.81
C TRP A 75 -9.88 -3.71 1.37
N GLU A 76 -9.72 -2.57 0.69
CA GLU A 76 -8.40 -2.10 0.29
C GLU A 76 -7.56 -1.70 1.52
N VAL A 77 -8.21 -1.13 2.53
CA VAL A 77 -7.55 -0.62 3.74
C VAL A 77 -7.57 -1.58 4.93
N ALA A 78 -8.24 -2.73 4.80
CA ALA A 78 -8.33 -3.71 5.86
C ALA A 78 -6.94 -4.20 6.29
N LEU A 79 -6.70 -4.22 7.61
CA LEU A 79 -5.54 -4.87 8.21
C LEU A 79 -5.94 -6.27 8.64
N HIS A 80 -5.10 -7.24 8.32
CA HIS A 80 -5.34 -8.65 8.62
C HIS A 80 -4.39 -9.11 9.73
N GLU A 81 -4.95 -9.74 10.78
CA GLU A 81 -4.14 -10.38 11.81
C GLU A 81 -3.34 -11.54 11.21
N PRO A 82 -2.13 -11.81 11.74
CA PRO A 82 -1.39 -12.99 11.33
C PRO A 82 -2.23 -14.24 11.62
N PRO A 83 -2.10 -15.29 10.79
CA PRO A 83 -2.72 -16.57 11.09
C PRO A 83 -2.25 -17.06 12.47
N SER A 84 -3.12 -17.81 13.16
CA SER A 84 -2.75 -18.38 14.46
C SER A 84 -1.50 -19.25 14.32
N LEU A 85 -0.54 -19.11 15.23
CA LEU A 85 0.71 -19.91 15.28
C LEU A 85 0.50 -21.41 15.49
N LYS A 86 -0.75 -21.87 15.60
CA LYS A 86 -1.06 -23.29 15.53
C LYS A 86 -0.97 -23.67 14.06
N ASP A 87 0.19 -24.17 13.66
CA ASP A 87 0.32 -24.92 12.43
C ASP A 87 -0.85 -25.91 12.35
N GLN A 88 -1.62 -25.87 11.26
CA GLN A 88 -2.65 -26.87 11.03
C GLN A 88 -1.93 -28.20 10.82
N GLU A 89 -1.98 -29.08 11.83
CA GLU A 89 -1.55 -30.48 11.75
C GLU A 89 -2.31 -31.25 10.64
#